data_AF-A0A8H5I9T4-F1
#
_entry.id   AF-A0A8H5I9T4-F1
#
_cell.length_a   1.000
_cell.length_b   1.000
_cell.length_c   1.000
_cell.angle_alpha   90.00
_cell.angle_beta   90.00
_cell.angle_gamma   90.00
#
_symmetry.space_group_name_H-M   'P 1'
#
loop_
_entity.id
_entity.type
_entity.pdbx_description
1 polymer ?
#
loop_
_entity_poly.entity_id
_entity_poly.type
_entity_poly.pdbx_seq_one_letter_code
_entity_poly.pdbx_strand_id
1 'polypeptide(L)'
;MVHVPEIRPGDFVAWHCDTIHAVDKVHAGKADSSVLYIPICPITAQNAEYMVRQREAFLRGTPGPDFPGGAGESGHVGRGTEEMLDGAARRAMGLSAMMTEGEGDVVREANRILGF
;
A
#
# COMPACT_ATOMS: atom_id res chain seq x y z
N MET A 1 22.39 11.90 11.51
CA MET A 1 21.76 10.78 10.79
C MET A 1 22.76 9.64 10.74
N VAL A 2 22.30 8.39 10.80
CA VAL A 2 23.14 7.19 10.72
C VAL A 2 22.53 6.25 9.68
N HIS A 3 23.35 5.39 9.07
CA HIS A 3 22.83 4.39 8.13
C HIS A 3 22.00 3.35 8.88
N VAL A 4 21.02 2.79 8.17
CA VAL A 4 20.42 1.52 8.58
C VAL A 4 21.50 0.41 8.55
N PRO A 5 21.33 -0.68 9.33
CA PRO A 5 22.20 -1.84 9.23
C PRO A 5 22.23 -2.43 7.82
N GLU A 6 23.16 -3.36 7.57
CA GLU A 6 23.20 -4.12 6.32
C GLU A 6 21.87 -4.83 6.06
N ILE A 7 21.33 -4.66 4.85
CA ILE A 7 20.02 -5.19 4.43
C ILE A 7 20.23 -6.33 3.44
N ARG A 8 19.43 -7.39 3.58
CA ARG A 8 19.36 -8.53 2.67
C ARG A 8 17.99 -8.61 1.98
N PRO A 9 17.90 -9.25 0.81
CA PRO A 9 16.60 -9.49 0.16
C PRO A 9 15.63 -10.20 1.11
N GLY A 10 14.45 -9.61 1.32
CA GLY A 10 13.42 -10.12 2.22
C GLY A 10 13.35 -9.41 3.59
N ASP A 11 14.36 -8.61 3.95
CA ASP A 11 14.29 -7.80 5.17
C ASP A 11 13.23 -6.70 5.06
N PHE A 12 12.57 -6.41 6.19
CA PHE A 12 11.61 -5.34 6.31
C PHE A 12 12.15 -4.23 7.22
N VAL A 13 12.20 -3.01 6.72
CA VAL A 13 12.64 -1.83 7.45
C VAL A 13 11.46 -0.88 7.63
N ALA A 14 11.16 -0.52 8.87
CA ALA A 14 10.12 0.44 9.21
C ALA A 14 10.70 1.57 10.07
N TRP A 15 10.15 2.76 9.90
CA TRP A 15 10.39 3.92 10.74
C TRP A 15 9.06 4.62 11.04
N HIS A 16 8.98 5.33 12.16
CA HIS A 16 7.79 6.09 12.53
C HIS A 16 7.57 7.23 11.52
N CYS A 17 6.31 7.61 11.25
CA CYS A 17 5.98 8.69 10.29
C CYS A 17 6.66 10.04 10.62
N ASP A 18 6.95 10.29 11.90
CA ASP A 18 7.67 11.49 12.35
C ASP A 18 9.21 11.34 12.37
N THR A 19 9.76 10.21 11.91
CA THR A 19 11.22 9.99 11.90
C THR A 19 11.88 10.72 10.72
N ILE A 20 12.87 11.57 11.03
CA ILE A 20 13.73 12.19 10.01
C ILE A 20 14.54 11.09 9.30
N HIS A 21 14.40 11.01 7.98
CA HIS A 21 15.10 10.04 7.14
C HIS A 21 15.58 10.68 5.84
N ALA A 22 16.59 10.07 5.21
CA ALA A 22 17.13 10.47 3.92
C ALA A 22 17.79 9.26 3.25
N VAL A 23 17.91 9.32 1.93
CA VAL A 23 18.64 8.35 1.12
C VAL A 23 20.07 8.85 0.90
N ASP A 24 21.02 7.93 0.80
CA ASP A 24 22.41 8.26 0.51
C ASP A 24 22.56 9.00 -0.82
N LYS A 25 23.43 10.01 -0.84
CA LYS A 25 23.68 10.83 -2.03
C LYS A 25 24.40 10.06 -3.14
N VAL A 26 25.16 9.03 -2.77
CA VAL A 26 26.00 8.24 -3.67
C VAL A 26 25.85 6.76 -3.32
N HIS A 27 25.55 5.95 -4.32
CA HIS A 27 25.61 4.49 -4.22
C HIS A 27 26.94 3.99 -4.80
N ALA A 28 27.82 3.48 -3.93
CA ALA A 28 29.11 2.91 -4.31
C ALA A 28 29.13 1.37 -4.33
N GLY A 29 27.95 0.73 -4.21
CA GLY A 29 27.81 -0.72 -4.30
C GLY A 29 27.97 -1.25 -5.72
N LYS A 30 28.07 -2.58 -5.85
CA LYS A 30 28.30 -3.26 -7.13
C LYS A 30 27.03 -3.75 -7.83
N ALA A 31 25.87 -3.59 -7.20
CA ALA A 31 24.58 -4.08 -7.68
C ALA A 31 23.48 -3.07 -7.31
N ASP A 32 22.32 -3.21 -7.94
CA ASP A 32 21.18 -2.32 -7.69
C ASP A 32 20.72 -2.37 -6.23
N SER A 33 20.32 -1.21 -5.71
CA SER A 33 19.65 -1.09 -4.41
C SER A 33 18.16 -0.91 -4.65
N SER A 34 17.43 -2.02 -4.62
CA SER A 34 16.00 -2.07 -4.98
C SER A 34 15.14 -2.38 -3.76
N VAL A 35 14.02 -1.66 -3.61
CA VAL A 35 13.06 -1.81 -2.52
C VAL A 35 11.62 -1.72 -3.05
N LEU A 36 10.68 -2.29 -2.31
CA LEU A 36 9.24 -2.04 -2.49
C LEU A 36 8.74 -1.23 -1.29
N TYR A 37 8.07 -0.11 -1.54
CA TYR A 37 7.47 0.71 -0.49
C TYR A 37 6.11 0.13 -0.08
N ILE A 38 6.04 -0.40 1.14
CA ILE A 38 4.81 -1.00 1.72
C ILE A 38 4.60 -0.40 3.11
N PRO A 39 3.76 0.64 3.27
CA PRO A 39 3.54 1.29 4.56
C PRO A 39 2.57 0.50 5.45
N ILE A 40 2.56 0.81 6.74
CA ILE A 40 1.51 0.38 7.67
C ILE A 40 0.41 1.45 7.69
N CYS A 41 -0.73 1.14 7.11
CA CYS A 41 -1.90 2.03 7.07
C CYS A 41 -3.07 1.39 7.83
N PRO A 42 -3.29 1.70 9.13
CA PRO A 42 -4.39 1.12 9.89
C PRO A 42 -5.74 1.62 9.36
N ILE A 43 -6.81 0.85 9.62
CA ILE A 43 -8.14 1.26 9.21
C ILE A 43 -8.60 2.49 10.02
N THR A 44 -8.96 3.55 9.30
CA THR A 44 -9.56 4.78 9.82
C THR A 44 -10.56 5.27 8.79
N ALA A 45 -11.44 6.22 9.13
CA ALA A 45 -12.35 6.80 8.15
C ALA A 45 -11.61 7.42 6.94
N GLN A 46 -10.54 8.18 7.20
CA GLN A 46 -9.72 8.81 6.16
C GLN A 46 -9.03 7.77 5.26
N ASN A 47 -8.48 6.70 5.85
CA ASN A 47 -7.85 5.64 5.07
C ASN A 47 -8.88 4.82 4.28
N ALA A 48 -10.10 4.65 4.80
CA ALA A 48 -11.18 4.01 4.05
C ALA A 48 -11.58 4.84 2.82
N GLU A 49 -11.68 6.17 2.94
CA GLU A 49 -11.95 7.07 1.80
C GLU A 49 -10.83 6.99 0.74
N TYR A 50 -9.57 6.93 1.16
CA TYR A 50 -8.45 6.72 0.23
C TYR A 50 -8.56 5.36 -0.46
N MET A 51 -8.87 4.31 0.31
CA MET A 51 -8.95 2.94 -0.19
C MET A 51 -10.04 2.77 -1.26
N VAL A 52 -11.14 3.52 -1.21
CA VAL A 52 -12.12 3.57 -2.32
C VAL A 52 -11.43 4.00 -3.62
N ARG A 53 -10.63 5.07 -3.59
CA ARG A 53 -9.91 5.56 -4.78
C ARG A 53 -8.79 4.62 -5.21
N GLN A 54 -8.08 4.01 -4.25
CA GLN A 54 -7.05 2.99 -4.52
C GLN A 54 -7.66 1.76 -5.20
N ARG A 55 -8.79 1.24 -4.69
CA ARG A 55 -9.52 0.11 -5.28
C ARG A 55 -9.87 0.37 -6.73
N GLU A 56 -10.42 1.55 -7.00
CA GLU A 56 -10.76 1.98 -8.36
C GLU A 56 -9.54 2.07 -9.29
N ALA A 57 -8.43 2.61 -8.81
CA ALA A 57 -7.18 2.67 -9.57
C ALA A 57 -6.63 1.27 -9.87
N PHE A 58 -6.65 0.37 -8.87
CA PHE A 58 -6.22 -1.02 -9.01
C PHE A 58 -7.06 -1.77 -10.05
N LEU A 59 -8.38 -1.67 -10.00
CA LEU A 59 -9.25 -2.36 -10.96
C LEU A 59 -8.99 -1.88 -12.40
N ARG A 60 -8.76 -0.57 -12.59
CA ARG A 60 -8.43 0.02 -13.91
C ARG A 60 -6.98 -0.17 -14.35
N GLY A 61 -6.08 -0.56 -13.45
CA GLY A 61 -4.64 -0.63 -13.71
C GLY A 61 -3.97 0.74 -13.89
N THR A 62 -4.58 1.81 -13.39
CA THR A 62 -4.01 3.17 -13.43
C THR A 62 -3.15 3.44 -12.19
N PRO A 63 -2.26 4.47 -12.22
CA PRO A 63 -1.50 4.86 -11.04
C PRO A 63 -2.39 5.20 -9.84
N GLY A 64 -1.85 5.03 -8.63
CA GLY A 64 -2.55 5.37 -7.39
C GLY A 64 -2.90 6.86 -7.31
N PRO A 65 -3.91 7.24 -6.49
CA PRO A 65 -4.47 8.60 -6.46
C PRO A 65 -3.47 9.73 -6.17
N ASP A 66 -2.39 9.44 -5.45
CA ASP A 66 -1.39 10.43 -5.03
C ASP A 66 -0.18 10.50 -5.98
N PHE A 67 -0.14 9.65 -7.00
CA PHE A 67 0.91 9.64 -8.01
C PHE A 67 0.48 10.41 -9.26
N PRO A 68 1.43 10.84 -10.11
CA PRO A 68 1.07 11.36 -11.43
C PRO A 68 0.17 10.38 -12.17
N GLY A 69 -0.95 10.87 -12.70
CA GLY A 69 -1.90 10.06 -13.44
C GLY A 69 -1.37 9.57 -14.79
N GLY A 70 -2.23 8.89 -15.56
CA GLY A 70 -1.89 8.34 -16.86
C GLY A 70 -2.44 6.93 -17.02
N ALA A 71 -2.03 6.25 -18.10
CA ALA A 71 -2.45 4.88 -18.35
C ALA A 71 -1.88 3.88 -17.31
N GLY A 72 -0.74 4.19 -16.70
CA GLY A 72 -0.07 3.30 -15.76
C GLY A 72 0.18 1.92 -16.38
N GLU A 73 -0.26 0.89 -15.67
CA GLU A 73 -0.07 -0.50 -16.05
C GLU A 73 -1.27 -1.08 -16.83
N SER A 74 -2.25 -0.27 -17.22
CA SER A 74 -3.53 -0.73 -17.77
C SER A 74 -3.41 -1.61 -19.03
N GLY A 75 -2.34 -1.44 -19.80
CA GLY A 75 -2.02 -2.24 -21.00
C GLY A 75 -0.93 -3.30 -20.82
N HIS A 76 -0.41 -3.49 -19.60
CA HIS A 76 0.70 -4.40 -19.37
C HIS A 76 0.22 -5.86 -19.32
N VAL A 77 1.01 -6.75 -19.95
CA VAL A 77 0.82 -8.20 -19.86
C VAL A 77 1.31 -8.70 -18.49
N GLY A 78 0.54 -9.56 -17.84
CA GLY A 78 0.91 -10.15 -16.54
C GLY A 78 0.65 -9.25 -15.34
N ARG A 79 -0.10 -8.15 -15.51
CA ARG A 79 -0.56 -7.31 -14.41
C ARG A 79 -1.38 -8.12 -13.40
N GLY A 80 -1.13 -7.91 -12.11
CA GLY A 80 -1.95 -8.48 -11.04
C GLY A 80 -3.38 -7.95 -11.06
N THR A 81 -4.35 -8.83 -10.83
CA THR A 81 -5.78 -8.53 -10.85
C THR A 81 -6.48 -9.05 -9.60
N GLU A 82 -7.75 -8.71 -9.40
CA GLU A 82 -8.46 -9.09 -8.18
C GLU A 82 -8.64 -10.60 -7.99
N GLU A 83 -8.53 -11.37 -9.07
CA GLU A 83 -8.55 -12.83 -9.07
C GLU A 83 -7.33 -13.43 -8.35
N MET A 84 -6.25 -12.67 -8.20
CA MET A 84 -5.05 -13.08 -7.45
C MET A 84 -5.15 -12.76 -5.95
N LEU A 85 -6.25 -12.13 -5.52
CA LEU A 85 -6.44 -11.68 -4.15
C LEU A 85 -7.47 -12.56 -3.44
N ASP A 86 -7.13 -13.02 -2.24
CA ASP A 86 -8.03 -13.76 -1.35
C ASP A 86 -8.03 -13.17 0.07
N GLY A 87 -8.95 -13.67 0.90
CA GLY A 87 -8.98 -13.43 2.36
C GLY A 87 -8.64 -11.99 2.79
N ALA A 88 -7.48 -11.86 3.44
CA ALA A 88 -6.98 -10.60 3.97
C ALA A 88 -6.56 -9.60 2.89
N ALA A 89 -6.04 -10.07 1.75
CA ALA A 89 -5.62 -9.21 0.65
C ALA A 89 -6.82 -8.50 0.00
N ARG A 90 -7.96 -9.20 -0.17
CA ARG A 90 -9.20 -8.56 -0.64
C ARG A 90 -9.67 -7.45 0.29
N ARG A 91 -9.59 -7.67 1.61
CA ARG A 91 -9.96 -6.65 2.62
C ARG A 91 -9.01 -5.45 2.55
N ALA A 92 -7.71 -5.69 2.52
CA ALA A 92 -6.69 -4.64 2.40
C ALA A 92 -6.82 -3.80 1.12
N MET A 93 -7.44 -4.35 0.07
CA MET A 93 -7.73 -3.64 -1.18
C MET A 93 -9.16 -3.08 -1.25
N GLY A 94 -9.95 -3.16 -0.17
CA GLY A 94 -11.34 -2.68 -0.13
C GLY A 94 -12.31 -3.46 -1.02
N LEU A 95 -11.95 -4.68 -1.44
CA LEU A 95 -12.74 -5.57 -2.31
C LEU A 95 -13.65 -6.53 -1.54
N SER A 96 -13.62 -6.45 -0.21
CA SER A 96 -14.53 -7.15 0.69
C SER A 96 -14.68 -6.40 2.01
N ALA A 97 -15.76 -6.70 2.74
CA ALA A 97 -16.04 -6.09 4.04
C ALA A 97 -14.92 -6.38 5.05
N MET A 98 -14.62 -5.38 5.87
CA MET A 98 -13.72 -5.50 7.00
C MET A 98 -14.31 -6.40 8.09
N MET A 99 -13.45 -7.17 8.75
CA MET A 99 -13.86 -8.05 9.85
C MET A 99 -14.08 -7.25 11.12
N THR A 100 -15.19 -7.51 11.79
CA THR A 100 -15.52 -6.92 13.10
C THR A 100 -14.91 -7.75 14.22
N GLU A 101 -13.59 -7.79 14.33
CA GLU A 101 -12.91 -8.25 15.55
C GLU A 101 -12.28 -7.02 16.22
N GLY A 102 -12.78 -6.62 17.39
CA GLY A 102 -12.31 -5.43 18.12
C GLY A 102 -13.13 -4.15 17.89
N GLU A 103 -12.47 -3.04 17.56
CA GLU A 103 -12.98 -1.65 17.50
C GLU A 103 -14.13 -1.44 16.49
N GLY A 104 -15.31 -1.95 16.85
CA GLY A 104 -16.43 -2.11 15.93
C GLY A 104 -16.97 -0.81 15.32
N ASP A 105 -16.82 0.35 15.97
CA ASP A 105 -17.29 1.62 15.41
C ASP A 105 -16.46 2.06 14.19
N VAL A 106 -15.13 1.97 14.28
CA VAL A 106 -14.24 2.33 13.17
C VAL A 106 -14.44 1.37 12.00
N VAL A 107 -14.58 0.08 12.29
CA VAL A 107 -14.84 -0.94 11.26
C VAL A 107 -16.20 -0.73 10.58
N ARG A 108 -17.26 -0.42 11.35
CA ARG A 108 -18.58 -0.11 10.79
C ARG A 108 -18.55 1.11 9.89
N GLU A 109 -17.88 2.17 10.33
CA GLU A 109 -17.76 3.39 9.54
C GLU A 109 -16.94 3.16 8.27
N ALA A 110 -15.84 2.42 8.35
CA ALA A 110 -15.05 2.04 7.19
C ALA A 110 -15.87 1.21 6.19
N ASN A 111 -16.64 0.22 6.65
CA ASN A 111 -17.52 -0.57 5.77
C ASN A 111 -18.57 0.31 5.09
N ARG A 112 -19.20 1.25 5.82
CA ARG A 112 -20.13 2.23 5.25
C ARG A 112 -19.50 3.06 4.13
N ILE A 113 -18.26 3.51 4.32
CA ILE A 113 -17.49 4.27 3.31
C ILE A 113 -17.16 3.40 2.09
N LEU A 114 -16.81 2.13 2.31
CA LEU A 114 -16.42 1.19 1.25
C LEU A 114 -17.61 0.64 0.44
N GLY A 115 -18.82 0.80 0.97
CA GLY A 115 -20.08 0.32 0.38
C GLY A 115 -20.49 -1.09 0.82
N PHE A 116 -20.12 -1.49 2.04
CA PHE A 116 -20.49 -2.77 2.66
C PHE A 116 -21.43 -2.58 3.86
#